data_AF-A0A0P6SK07-F1
#
_entry.id   AF-A0A0P6SK07-F1
#
_cell.length_a   1.000
_cell.length_b   1.000
_cell.length_c   1.000
_cell.angle_alpha   90.00
_cell.angle_beta   90.00
_cell.angle_gamma   90.00
#
_symmetry.space_group_name_H-M   'P 1'
#
loop_
_entity.id
_entity.type
_entity.pdbx_description
1 polymer ?
#
loop_
_entity_poly.entity_id
_entity_poly.type
_entity_poly.pdbx_seq_one_letter_code
_entity_poly.pdbx_strand_id
1 'polypeptide(L)'
;MKELIDNLCQLTVKRQIHWDTIDNLNIHGMPYSQQFQHILPDKSFFAKSGDRIFIVLYGEVRDFIRLQTVKHYFLQELIGDDIHKVNASEHDIIKLHTIITIT
;
A
#
# COMPACT_ATOMS: atom_id res chain seq x y z
N MET A 1 -11.58 9.82 -5.09
CA MET A 1 -10.95 8.49 -5.31
C MET A 1 -9.97 8.53 -6.48
N LYS A 2 -10.39 8.77 -7.73
CA LYS A 2 -9.47 8.96 -8.86
C LYS A 2 -8.45 10.09 -8.63
N GLU A 3 -8.93 11.22 -8.08
CA GLU A 3 -8.07 12.36 -7.71
C GLU A 3 -6.98 12.01 -6.70
N LEU A 4 -7.23 11.04 -5.80
CA LEU A 4 -6.24 10.66 -4.79
C LEU A 4 -5.06 9.93 -5.43
N ILE A 5 -5.34 8.90 -6.24
CA ILE A 5 -4.29 8.12 -6.91
C ILE A 5 -3.55 8.99 -7.93
N ASP A 6 -4.26 9.79 -8.71
CA ASP A 6 -3.64 10.70 -9.66
C ASP A 6 -2.74 11.72 -8.95
N ASN A 7 -3.14 12.23 -7.78
CA ASN A 7 -2.30 13.10 -6.97
C ASN A 7 -1.06 12.37 -6.43
N LEU A 8 -1.22 11.17 -5.86
CA LEU A 8 -0.09 10.36 -5.39
C LEU A 8 0.90 10.05 -6.52
N CYS A 9 0.42 9.75 -7.72
CA CYS A 9 1.24 9.58 -8.91
C CYS A 9 2.02 10.85 -9.23
N GLN A 10 1.35 12.01 -9.26
CA GLN A 10 2.01 13.29 -9.55
C GLN A 10 3.06 13.67 -8.49
N LEU A 11 2.75 13.49 -7.21
CA LEU A 11 3.66 13.75 -6.10
C LEU A 11 4.88 12.81 -6.15
N THR A 12 4.68 11.55 -6.54
CA THR A 12 5.78 10.59 -6.76
C THR A 12 6.70 11.04 -7.88
N VAL A 13 6.14 11.39 -9.04
CA VAL A 13 6.92 11.90 -10.18
C VAL A 13 7.70 13.17 -9.80
N LYS A 14 7.12 14.02 -8.96
CA LYS A 14 7.78 15.23 -8.41
C LYS A 14 8.76 14.95 -7.27
N ARG A 15 8.97 13.69 -6.87
CA ARG A 15 9.80 13.26 -5.73
C ARG A 15 9.41 13.91 -4.40
N GLN A 16 8.12 14.19 -4.23
CA GLN A 16 7.54 14.77 -3.02
C GLN A 16 7.03 13.70 -2.04
N ILE A 17 7.06 12.43 -2.44
CA ILE A 17 6.75 11.26 -1.63
C ILE A 17 7.97 10.36 -1.61
N HIS A 18 8.30 9.85 -0.43
CA HIS A 18 9.28 8.78 -0.25
C HIS A 18 8.54 7.47 -0.05
N TRP A 19 8.96 6.43 -0.79
CA TRP A 19 8.39 5.10 -0.73
C TRP A 19 9.27 4.24 0.16
N ASP A 20 8.77 3.97 1.35
CA ASP A 20 9.48 3.22 2.38
C ASP A 20 8.94 1.78 2.43
N THR A 21 9.79 0.84 2.85
CA THR A 21 9.41 -0.58 2.97
C THR A 21 8.56 -0.79 4.24
N ILE A 22 7.56 -1.66 4.17
CA ILE A 22 6.67 -1.94 5.32
C ILE A 22 7.38 -2.37 6.61
N ASP A 23 8.59 -2.94 6.52
CA ASP A 23 9.33 -3.39 7.70
C ASP A 23 9.77 -2.24 8.61
N ASN A 24 9.85 -1.02 8.07
CA ASN A 24 10.15 0.18 8.84
C ASN A 24 8.89 0.79 9.51
N LEU A 25 7.70 0.34 9.13
CA LEU A 25 6.44 0.85 9.70
C LEU A 25 6.16 0.14 11.01
N ASN A 26 6.18 0.88 12.12
CA ASN A 26 5.79 0.39 13.44
C ASN A 26 4.47 1.03 13.88
N ILE A 27 3.48 0.20 14.22
CA ILE A 27 2.17 0.64 14.72
C ILE A 27 1.99 0.06 16.12
N HIS A 28 1.70 0.93 17.09
CA HIS A 28 1.59 0.58 18.51
C HIS A 28 2.80 -0.21 19.06
N GLY A 29 4.01 0.10 18.60
CA GLY A 29 5.25 -0.55 19.06
C GLY A 29 5.52 -1.93 18.45
N MET A 30 4.73 -2.38 17.46
CA MET A 30 4.99 -3.61 16.70
C MET A 30 5.16 -3.30 15.21
N PRO A 31 6.09 -4.00 14.51
CA PRO A 31 6.20 -3.88 13.06
C PRO A 31 4.88 -4.24 12.39
N TYR A 32 4.41 -3.39 11.48
CA TYR A 32 3.14 -3.57 10.81
C TYR A 32 3.10 -4.86 9.99
N SER A 33 4.25 -5.25 9.40
CA SER A 33 4.39 -6.52 8.67
C SER A 33 4.06 -7.76 9.53
N GLN A 34 4.26 -7.70 10.86
CA GLN A 34 3.93 -8.79 11.77
C GLN A 34 2.44 -8.91 12.10
N GLN A 35 1.63 -7.89 11.79
CA GLN A 35 0.19 -7.90 12.03
C GLN A 35 -0.59 -8.71 10.98
N PHE A 36 0.08 -9.25 9.95
CA PHE A 36 -0.55 -9.97 8.85
C PHE A 36 0.00 -11.38 8.67
N GLN A 37 -0.88 -12.32 8.28
CA GLN A 37 -0.50 -13.71 8.06
C GLN A 37 0.22 -13.96 6.71
N HIS A 38 -0.11 -13.21 5.64
CA HIS A 38 0.40 -13.44 4.28
C HIS A 38 0.57 -12.15 3.44
N ILE A 39 1.46 -11.26 3.87
CA ILE A 39 1.94 -10.13 3.05
C ILE A 39 3.29 -10.51 2.43
N LEU A 40 3.59 -9.93 1.27
CA LEU A 40 4.90 -9.91 0.63
C LEU A 40 5.57 -8.57 0.99
N PRO A 41 6.35 -8.50 2.09
CA PRO A 41 6.84 -7.23 2.64
C PRO A 41 7.83 -6.54 1.70
N ASP A 42 8.63 -7.35 0.99
CA ASP A 42 9.57 -6.96 -0.06
C ASP A 42 8.91 -6.26 -1.25
N LYS A 43 7.60 -6.45 -1.41
CA LYS A 43 6.80 -5.84 -2.48
C LYS A 43 5.85 -4.77 -1.98
N SER A 44 5.72 -4.64 -0.66
CA SER A 44 4.78 -3.72 -0.02
C SER A 44 5.46 -2.43 0.36
N PHE A 45 4.80 -1.33 0.07
CA PHE A 45 5.36 0.01 0.24
C PHE A 45 4.40 0.87 1.03
N PHE A 46 4.95 1.82 1.77
CA PHE A 46 4.17 2.93 2.29
C PHE A 46 4.73 4.27 1.83
N ALA A 47 3.88 5.27 1.82
CA ALA A 47 4.19 6.62 1.40
C ALA A 47 3.63 7.62 2.39
N LYS A 48 4.47 8.55 2.85
CA LYS A 48 4.00 9.67 3.66
C LYS A 48 3.59 10.85 2.77
N SER A 49 2.39 11.39 3.03
CA SER A 49 1.91 12.63 2.42
C SER A 49 1.18 13.47 3.48
N GLY A 50 1.85 14.53 3.95
CA GLY A 50 1.40 15.27 5.12
C GLY A 50 1.33 14.37 6.37
N ASP A 51 0.19 14.37 7.04
CA ASP A 51 -0.07 13.56 8.24
C ASP A 51 -0.63 12.16 7.94
N ARG A 52 -0.76 11.81 6.65
CA ARG A 52 -1.31 10.54 6.20
C ARG A 52 -0.19 9.64 5.71
N ILE A 53 -0.27 8.36 6.07
CA ILE A 53 0.58 7.32 5.49
C ILE A 53 -0.31 6.44 4.60
N PHE A 54 -0.02 6.42 3.31
CA PHE A 54 -0.64 5.50 2.36
C PHE A 54 0.13 4.19 2.35
N ILE A 55 -0.58 3.08 2.41
CA ILE A 55 0.00 1.74 2.52
C ILE A 55 -0.48 0.96 1.30
N VAL A 56 0.46 0.49 0.49
CA VAL A 56 0.22 -0.41 -0.64
C VAL A 56 0.77 -1.78 -0.27
N LEU A 57 -0.14 -2.69 0.09
CA LEU A 57 0.21 -4.05 0.45
C LEU A 57 0.05 -4.96 -0.76
N TYR A 58 1.05 -5.78 -1.00
CA TYR A 58 0.96 -6.90 -1.92
C TYR A 58 0.98 -8.17 -1.09
N GLY A 59 -0.03 -9.00 -1.27
CA GLY A 59 -0.18 -10.20 -0.48
C GLY A 59 -0.88 -11.29 -1.24
N GLU A 60 -1.07 -12.40 -0.55
CA GLU A 60 -1.69 -13.58 -1.08
C GLU A 60 -2.94 -13.88 -0.25
N VAL A 61 -4.10 -13.86 -0.89
CA VAL A 61 -5.36 -14.24 -0.27
C VAL A 61 -5.72 -15.64 -0.73
N ARG A 62 -6.05 -16.50 0.23
CA ARG A 62 -6.61 -17.81 -0.09
C ARG A 62 -8.03 -17.62 -0.62
N ASP A 63 -8.22 -17.87 -1.90
CA ASP A 63 -9.54 -18.00 -2.50
C ASP A 63 -10.10 -19.38 -2.09
N PHE A 64 -10.94 -19.38 -1.06
CA PHE A 64 -11.57 -20.59 -0.53
C PHE A 64 -12.56 -21.23 -1.51
N ILE A 65 -13.04 -20.48 -2.49
CA ILE A 65 -13.99 -20.97 -3.51
C ILE A 65 -13.23 -21.71 -4.61
N ARG A 66 -12.11 -21.12 -5.07
CA ARG A 66 -11.28 -21.70 -6.15
C ARG A 66 -10.13 -22.58 -5.64
N LEU A 67 -9.99 -22.75 -4.33
CA LEU A 67 -8.90 -23.49 -3.67
C LEU A 67 -7.50 -23.05 -4.13
N GLN A 68 -7.35 -21.78 -4.49
CA GLN A 68 -6.10 -21.23 -5.01
C GLN A 68 -5.68 -20.02 -4.19
N THR A 69 -4.38 -19.76 -4.17
CA THR A 69 -3.84 -18.52 -3.60
C THR A 69 -3.81 -17.46 -4.69
N VAL A 70 -4.56 -16.38 -4.49
CA VAL A 70 -4.62 -15.26 -5.45
C VAL A 70 -3.81 -14.10 -4.88
N LYS A 71 -2.87 -13.60 -5.68
CA LYS A 71 -2.16 -12.36 -5.36
C LYS A 71 -3.14 -11.20 -5.41
N HIS A 72 -3.18 -10.43 -4.34
CA HIS A 72 -4.05 -9.27 -4.22
C HIS A 72 -3.25 -8.07 -3.74
N TYR A 73 -3.74 -6.88 -4.07
CA TYR A 73 -3.22 -5.63 -3.55
C TYR A 73 -4.24 -5.05 -2.57
N PHE A 74 -3.76 -4.35 -1.55
CA PHE A 74 -4.59 -3.60 -0.61
C PHE A 74 -4.05 -2.19 -0.52
N LEU A 75 -4.90 -1.21 -0.81
CA LEU A 75 -4.58 0.19 -0.54
C LEU A 75 -5.28 0.62 0.74
N GLN A 76 -4.50 1.08 1.70
CA GLN A 76 -4.98 1.58 2.98
C GLN A 76 -4.39 2.95 3.28
N GLU A 77 -5.05 3.69 4.15
CA GLU A 77 -4.60 4.97 4.67
C GLU A 77 -4.52 4.86 6.19
N LEU A 78 -3.38 5.24 6.75
CA LEU A 78 -3.14 5.34 8.18
C LEU A 78 -3.22 6.82 8.58
N ILE A 79 -4.07 7.12 9.55
CA ILE A 79 -4.27 8.45 10.13
C ILE A 79 -4.07 8.34 11.64
N GLY A 80 -2.96 8.87 12.15
CA GLY A 80 -2.51 8.55 13.50
C GLY A 80 -2.21 7.05 13.61
N ASP A 81 -2.98 6.33 14.42
CA ASP A 81 -2.89 4.88 14.58
C ASP A 81 -4.04 4.12 13.91
N ASP A 82 -5.00 4.82 13.28
CA ASP A 82 -6.19 4.21 12.68
C ASP A 82 -5.99 3.87 11.20
N ILE A 83 -6.30 2.62 10.83
CA ILE A 83 -6.16 2.11 9.47
C ILE A 83 -7.51 2.09 8.75
N HIS A 84 -7.59 2.78 7.63
CA HIS A 84 -8.77 2.89 6.79
C HIS A 84 -8.54 2.23 5.43
N LYS A 85 -9.53 1.49 4.94
CA LYS A 85 -9.49 0.93 3.59
C LYS A 85 -9.72 2.04 2.57
N VAL A 86 -8.81 2.18 1.61
CA VAL A 86 -9.01 3.06 0.46
C VAL A 86 -9.59 2.23 -0.67
N ASN A 87 -10.78 2.61 -1.14
CA ASN A 87 -11.36 1.97 -2.30
C ASN A 87 -10.74 2.58 -3.58
N ALA A 88 -10.17 1.74 -4.43
CA ALA A 88 -9.52 2.15 -5.67
C ALA A 88 -9.69 1.05 -6.72
N SER A 89 -9.76 1.45 -8.00
CA SER A 89 -9.81 0.49 -9.09
C SER A 89 -8.47 -0.20 -9.28
N GLU A 90 -8.47 -1.44 -9.81
CA GLU A 90 -7.25 -2.18 -10.12
C GLU A 90 -6.33 -1.43 -11.07
N HIS A 91 -6.91 -0.81 -12.10
CA HIS A 91 -6.17 0.01 -13.05
C HIS A 91 -5.38 1.14 -12.36
N ASP A 92 -5.99 1.83 -11.41
CA ASP A 92 -5.34 2.94 -10.71
C ASP A 92 -4.22 2.45 -9.79
N ILE A 93 -4.37 1.29 -9.15
CA ILE A 93 -3.33 0.71 -8.31
C ILE A 93 -2.14 0.21 -9.15
N ILE A 94 -2.39 -0.41 -10.30
CA ILE A 94 -1.34 -0.82 -11.23
C ILE A 94 -0.56 0.39 -11.74
N LYS A 95 -1.25 1.48 -12.07
CA LYS A 95 -0.62 2.75 -12.47
C LYS A 95 0.31 3.27 -11.36
N LEU A 96 -0.19 3.34 -10.12
CA LEU A 96 0.59 3.80 -8.98
C LEU A 96 1.82 2.90 -8.74
N HIS A 97 1.63 1.59 -8.69
CA HIS A 97 2.69 0.59 -8.54
C HIS A 97 3.80 0.74 -9.57
N THR A 98 3.41 0.91 -10.83
CA THR A 98 4.35 1.02 -11.94
C THR A 98 5.24 2.24 -11.76
N ILE A 99 4.67 3.39 -11.40
CA ILE A 99 5.42 4.62 -11.15
C ILE A 99 6.37 4.46 -9.95
N ILE A 100 5.92 3.82 -8.87
CA ILE A 100 6.75 3.54 -7.68
C ILE A 100 7.98 2.70 -8.06
N THR A 101 7.76 1.62 -8.81
CA THR A 101 8.81 0.61 -9.07
C THR A 101 9.91 1.10 -10.02
N ILE A 102 9.59 2.04 -10.92
CA ILE A 102 10.53 2.56 -11.91
C ILE A 102 11.27 3.83 -11.47
N THR A 103 10.91 4.40 -10.32
CA THR A 103 11.51 5.62 -9.77
C THR A 103 12.55 5.28 -8.73
#